data_AF-A0A3E2YRQ1-F1
#
_entry.id   AF-A0A3E2YRQ1-F1
#
_cell.length_a   1.000
_cell.length_b   1.000
_cell.length_c   1.000
_cell.angle_alpha   90.00
_cell.angle_beta   90.00
_cell.angle_gamma   90.00
#
_symmetry.space_group_name_H-M   'P 1'
#
loop_
_entity.id
_entity.type
_entity.pdbx_description
1 polymer ?
#
loop_
_entity_poly.entity_id
_entity_poly.type
_entity_poly.pdbx_seq_one_letter_code
_entity_poly.pdbx_strand_id
1 'polypeptide(L)'
;MLVSHGPRAAALVACGALLLAGTACGADKPEEATTTQVRLYGTDGNMTNAYAVELKERADLIDGMKGTTPLTPLPDAFKNRLRSVDPKLGDYLYAGESYDAVIISALAAQLAGSTEPGEIAKQIVGVTNNGQRCEEAADCLRLARDGQDIEYRGVSLNRAGFTDAGEPATASYATLTFGERTLDDGKTEFVGAGDDSAASTKNPPRPRKQRGKVPSAPLVLGGLLPRTGDLALSYPPLAAGVALAVKEINSAGGVLGEPVVWLDGDDGTNPDVARATVAKHIREGAHVIIGAGASGISRTVLPDVVAAGRVLFSPSNTDAGLTSMEDKGLYFRTAPPDSLQGRALADVILRDGPHRIALVARKDSYGEGLQENVRAELERAGIGSDRVKLLTYEPPADAKAPPLDFTAGAREIKEYGAEAVLIIGFAESAQVIRALADSGVQIRH
;
A
#
# COMPACT_ATOMS: atom_id res chain seq x y z
N MET A 1 -13.05 56.17 -61.12
CA MET A 1 -14.00 57.02 -60.37
C MET A 1 -13.48 57.14 -58.95
N LEU A 2 -13.41 58.37 -58.45
CA LEU A 2 -12.96 58.79 -57.11
C LEU A 2 -13.76 58.04 -56.01
N VAL A 3 -13.29 57.82 -54.78
CA VAL A 3 -13.02 58.78 -53.67
C VAL A 3 -12.31 57.96 -52.56
N SER A 4 -11.08 58.25 -52.13
CA SER A 4 -10.59 59.26 -51.16
C SER A 4 -10.91 59.01 -49.66
N HIS A 5 -9.83 58.69 -48.92
CA HIS A 5 -9.39 59.08 -47.57
C HIS A 5 -10.35 59.42 -46.41
N GLY A 6 -10.00 58.89 -45.22
CA GLY A 6 -9.87 59.70 -44.00
C GLY A 6 -10.16 58.98 -42.68
N PRO A 7 -9.21 58.87 -41.72
CA PRO A 7 -9.47 58.43 -40.35
C PRO A 7 -9.90 59.62 -39.47
N ARG A 8 -10.69 59.37 -38.42
CA ARG A 8 -10.98 60.37 -37.38
C ARG A 8 -10.77 59.79 -35.98
N ALA A 9 -9.86 60.44 -35.27
CA ALA A 9 -9.59 60.28 -33.86
C ALA A 9 -10.58 61.06 -32.98
N ALA A 10 -10.69 60.58 -31.75
CA ALA A 10 -10.91 61.30 -30.48
C ALA A 10 -12.12 62.23 -30.32
N ALA A 11 -12.98 61.87 -29.37
CA ALA A 11 -13.72 62.83 -28.55
C ALA A 11 -13.67 62.36 -27.09
N LEU A 12 -12.92 63.12 -26.27
CA LEU A 12 -12.99 63.12 -24.82
C LEU A 12 -14.30 63.78 -24.37
N VAL A 13 -15.00 63.16 -23.43
CA VAL A 13 -15.96 63.85 -22.56
C VAL A 13 -15.67 63.44 -21.12
N ALA A 14 -15.18 64.39 -20.35
CA ALA A 14 -15.13 64.34 -18.89
C ALA A 14 -16.39 65.04 -18.36
N CYS A 15 -17.06 64.45 -17.36
CA CYS A 15 -17.82 65.20 -16.36
C CYS A 15 -18.35 64.29 -15.22
N GLY A 16 -18.12 64.73 -13.99
CA GLY A 16 -19.10 64.58 -12.91
C GLY A 16 -18.84 63.50 -11.87
N ALA A 17 -17.92 63.77 -10.94
CA ALA A 17 -17.98 63.18 -9.61
C ALA A 17 -19.24 63.70 -8.88
N LEU A 18 -20.13 62.80 -8.46
CA LEU A 18 -21.14 63.10 -7.45
C LEU A 18 -20.90 62.17 -6.24
N LEU A 19 -20.38 62.79 -5.18
CA LEU A 19 -20.39 62.25 -3.82
C LEU A 19 -21.82 62.39 -3.27
N LEU A 20 -22.48 61.26 -2.99
CA LEU A 20 -23.64 61.23 -2.11
C LEU A 20 -23.30 60.35 -0.91
N ALA A 21 -23.02 61.02 0.21
CA ALA A 21 -23.06 60.43 1.53
C ALA A 21 -24.52 60.08 1.86
N GLY A 22 -24.80 58.80 2.02
CA GLY A 22 -26.04 58.29 2.60
C GLY A 22 -25.69 57.36 3.75
N THR A 23 -25.93 57.82 4.96
CA THR A 23 -25.83 57.02 6.19
C THR A 23 -27.07 56.14 6.37
N ALA A 24 -26.81 54.93 6.84
CA ALA A 24 -27.63 54.11 7.74
C ALA A 24 -28.53 52.99 7.17
N CYS A 25 -28.25 51.80 7.74
CA CYS A 25 -29.14 50.65 7.98
C CYS A 25 -29.51 49.76 6.78
N GLY A 26 -28.56 48.94 6.33
CA GLY A 26 -28.83 47.67 5.65
C GLY A 26 -28.52 46.53 6.61
N ALA A 27 -29.54 45.75 6.95
CA ALA A 27 -29.47 44.58 7.82
C ALA A 27 -28.29 43.65 7.46
N ASP A 28 -27.65 43.10 8.49
CA ASP A 28 -26.75 41.95 8.37
C ASP A 28 -27.42 40.90 7.50
N LYS A 29 -26.97 40.78 6.24
CA LYS A 29 -27.19 39.53 5.51
C LYS A 29 -26.49 38.46 6.34
N PRO A 30 -27.14 37.33 6.66
CA PRO A 30 -26.39 36.18 7.14
C PRO A 30 -25.27 35.97 6.14
N GLU A 31 -24.03 36.02 6.62
CA GLU A 31 -22.89 35.55 5.86
C GLU A 31 -23.30 34.18 5.35
N GLU A 32 -23.51 34.04 4.04
CA GLU A 32 -23.77 32.75 3.42
C GLU A 32 -22.57 31.91 3.81
N ALA A 33 -22.77 31.01 4.78
CA ALA A 33 -21.72 30.13 5.25
C ALA A 33 -21.22 29.40 4.01
N THR A 34 -20.06 29.81 3.51
CA THR A 34 -19.45 29.18 2.35
C THR A 34 -19.21 27.73 2.77
N THR A 35 -20.02 26.82 2.23
CA THR A 35 -19.94 25.42 2.56
C THR A 35 -18.64 24.89 1.97
N THR A 36 -17.62 24.70 2.81
CA THR A 36 -16.36 24.07 2.39
C THR A 36 -16.69 22.67 1.89
N GLN A 37 -16.53 22.45 0.59
CA GLN A 37 -16.69 21.14 -0.05
C GLN A 37 -15.32 20.49 -0.22
N VAL A 38 -15.15 19.26 0.27
CA VAL A 38 -13.90 18.49 0.16
C VAL A 38 -14.12 17.22 -0.64
N ARG A 39 -13.17 16.90 -1.52
CA ARG A 39 -13.03 15.53 -2.06
C ARG A 39 -12.12 14.72 -1.15
N LEU A 40 -12.49 13.47 -0.92
CA LEU A 40 -11.72 12.56 -0.08
C LEU A 40 -10.82 11.66 -0.92
N TYR A 41 -9.60 11.48 -0.44
CA TYR A 41 -8.63 10.55 -1.00
C TYR A 41 -8.08 9.62 0.08
N GLY A 42 -7.73 8.40 -0.30
CA GLY A 42 -7.17 7.38 0.58
C GLY A 42 -6.00 6.62 -0.01
N THR A 43 -5.53 5.65 0.77
CA THR A 43 -4.38 4.80 0.50
C THR A 43 -4.74 3.32 0.70
N ASP A 44 -3.80 2.42 0.50
CA ASP A 44 -3.93 0.98 0.78
C ASP A 44 -4.38 0.67 2.21
N GLY A 45 -4.11 1.55 3.17
CA GLY A 45 -4.58 1.44 4.53
C GLY A 45 -6.10 1.55 4.72
N ASN A 46 -6.82 2.21 3.80
CA ASN A 46 -8.25 2.50 3.95
C ASN A 46 -9.08 2.34 2.67
N MET A 47 -8.47 1.95 1.54
CA MET A 47 -9.18 1.66 0.29
C MET A 47 -9.54 0.17 0.18
N THR A 48 -10.41 -0.32 1.08
CA THR A 48 -10.96 -1.69 1.08
C THR A 48 -12.47 -1.67 1.34
N ASN A 49 -13.21 -2.69 0.92
CA ASN A 49 -14.66 -2.76 1.23
C ASN A 49 -14.94 -2.84 2.74
N ALA A 50 -14.01 -3.39 3.52
CA ALA A 50 -14.11 -3.43 4.98
C ALA A 50 -14.09 -2.03 5.62
N TYR A 51 -13.49 -1.02 4.97
CA TYR A 51 -13.38 0.33 5.55
C TYR A 51 -14.74 1.02 5.76
N ALA A 52 -15.73 0.77 4.90
CA ALA A 52 -17.10 1.27 5.08
C ALA A 52 -17.71 0.89 6.45
N VAL A 53 -17.33 -0.27 6.99
CA VAL A 53 -17.84 -0.77 8.28
C VAL A 53 -17.41 0.15 9.44
N GLU A 54 -16.24 0.78 9.35
CA GLU A 54 -15.71 1.68 10.37
C GLU A 54 -16.53 2.97 10.52
N LEU A 55 -17.24 3.35 9.46
CA LEU A 55 -18.13 4.51 9.42
C LEU A 55 -19.54 4.22 9.93
N LYS A 56 -19.88 2.94 10.16
CA LYS A 56 -21.16 2.50 10.74
C LYS A 56 -22.36 3.07 9.96
N GLU A 57 -23.26 3.78 10.65
CA GLU A 57 -24.46 4.39 10.08
C GLU A 57 -24.17 5.50 9.06
N ARG A 58 -22.91 5.97 8.99
CA ARG A 58 -22.47 7.04 8.08
C ARG A 58 -21.54 6.55 6.98
N ALA A 59 -21.69 5.28 6.58
CA ALA A 59 -20.88 4.68 5.51
C ALA A 59 -21.03 5.38 4.15
N ASP A 60 -22.11 6.13 3.92
CA ASP A 60 -22.30 6.99 2.74
C ASP A 60 -21.29 8.15 2.65
N LEU A 61 -20.62 8.51 3.74
CA LEU A 61 -19.63 9.60 3.73
C LEU A 61 -18.40 9.30 2.86
N ILE A 62 -18.13 8.04 2.52
CA ILE A 62 -17.03 7.67 1.62
C ILE A 62 -17.45 7.49 0.17
N ASP A 63 -18.73 7.65 -0.17
CA ASP A 63 -19.15 7.54 -1.57
C ASP A 63 -18.34 8.57 -2.40
N GLY A 64 -17.87 8.19 -3.59
CA GLY A 64 -16.98 9.04 -4.41
C GLY A 64 -15.54 9.24 -3.89
N MET A 65 -15.19 8.75 -2.68
CA MET A 65 -13.80 8.75 -2.20
C MET A 65 -12.93 7.93 -3.15
N LYS A 66 -11.80 8.51 -3.55
CA LYS A 66 -10.82 7.87 -4.44
C LYS A 66 -9.57 7.48 -3.68
N GLY A 67 -8.72 6.64 -4.24
CA GLY A 67 -7.44 6.35 -3.62
C GLY A 67 -6.60 5.40 -4.42
N THR A 68 -5.43 5.06 -3.91
CA THR A 68 -4.51 4.12 -4.58
C THR A 68 -4.12 2.99 -3.66
N THR A 69 -3.94 1.80 -4.23
CA THR A 69 -3.40 0.62 -3.53
C THR A 69 -2.39 -0.09 -4.42
N PRO A 70 -1.30 -0.68 -3.88
CA PRO A 70 -0.53 -1.67 -4.63
C PRO A 70 -1.46 -2.83 -5.00
N LEU A 71 -1.72 -2.97 -6.30
CA LEU A 71 -2.55 -4.04 -6.81
C LEU A 71 -2.27 -4.23 -8.30
N THR A 72 -1.87 -5.44 -8.63
CA THR A 72 -1.83 -5.91 -10.00
C THR A 72 -3.22 -6.41 -10.41
N PRO A 73 -3.66 -6.21 -11.67
CA PRO A 73 -4.91 -6.80 -12.16
C PRO A 73 -4.93 -8.31 -11.91
N LEU A 74 -5.84 -8.76 -11.03
CA LEU A 74 -5.91 -10.18 -10.64
C LEU A 74 -6.84 -10.94 -11.59
N PRO A 75 -6.36 -12.04 -12.22
CA PRO A 75 -7.22 -12.91 -13.03
C PRO A 75 -8.32 -13.55 -12.19
N ASP A 76 -9.51 -13.76 -12.78
CA ASP A 76 -10.62 -14.44 -12.09
C ASP A 76 -10.26 -15.86 -11.64
N ALA A 77 -9.39 -16.55 -12.38
CA ALA A 77 -8.87 -17.85 -11.99
C ALA A 77 -8.13 -17.80 -10.63
N PHE A 78 -7.33 -16.75 -10.40
CA PHE A 78 -6.64 -16.56 -9.13
C PHE A 78 -7.62 -16.19 -8.00
N LYS A 79 -8.57 -15.26 -8.27
CA LYS A 79 -9.64 -14.92 -7.30
C LYS A 79 -10.46 -16.16 -6.90
N ASN A 80 -10.77 -17.03 -7.86
CA ASN A 80 -11.47 -18.31 -7.61
C ASN A 80 -10.64 -19.27 -6.75
N ARG A 81 -9.33 -19.36 -6.99
CA ARG A 81 -8.41 -20.17 -6.17
C ARG A 81 -8.36 -19.66 -4.73
N LEU A 82 -8.26 -18.35 -4.53
CA LEU A 82 -8.34 -17.74 -3.19
C LEU A 82 -9.67 -18.06 -2.50
N ARG A 83 -10.79 -17.94 -3.21
CA ARG A 83 -12.12 -18.30 -2.68
C ARG A 83 -12.29 -19.79 -2.37
N SER A 84 -11.46 -20.67 -2.95
CA SER A 84 -11.42 -22.09 -2.56
C SER A 84 -10.82 -22.32 -1.17
N VAL A 85 -10.09 -21.34 -0.65
CA VAL A 85 -9.46 -21.35 0.69
C VAL A 85 -10.28 -20.51 1.66
N ASP A 86 -10.77 -19.34 1.22
CA ASP A 86 -11.73 -18.52 1.96
C ASP A 86 -12.95 -18.15 1.09
N PRO A 87 -14.06 -18.90 1.18
CA PRO A 87 -15.26 -18.64 0.40
C PRO A 87 -15.94 -17.29 0.69
N LYS A 88 -15.57 -16.60 1.78
CA LYS A 88 -16.14 -15.30 2.17
C LYS A 88 -15.28 -14.12 1.74
N LEU A 89 -14.16 -14.37 1.05
CA LEU A 89 -13.22 -13.33 0.67
C LEU A 89 -13.85 -12.30 -0.29
N GLY A 90 -13.98 -11.07 0.18
CA GLY A 90 -14.58 -9.95 -0.56
C GLY A 90 -13.57 -8.96 -1.14
N ASP A 91 -12.37 -8.86 -0.55
CA ASP A 91 -11.27 -8.00 -0.98
C ASP A 91 -10.04 -8.83 -1.36
N TYR A 92 -9.12 -8.24 -2.12
CA TYR A 92 -7.92 -8.93 -2.63
C TYR A 92 -6.61 -8.18 -2.39
N LEU A 93 -6.64 -7.10 -1.60
CA LEU A 93 -5.48 -6.28 -1.28
C LEU A 93 -4.35 -7.15 -0.69
N TYR A 94 -3.15 -7.08 -1.28
CA TYR A 94 -1.97 -7.86 -0.88
C TYR A 94 -2.07 -9.40 -0.96
N ALA A 95 -3.15 -9.96 -1.51
CA ALA A 95 -3.30 -11.41 -1.64
C ALA A 95 -2.30 -12.03 -2.64
N GLY A 96 -2.00 -11.32 -3.73
CA GLY A 96 -1.00 -11.74 -4.71
C GLY A 96 0.41 -11.66 -4.13
N GLU A 97 0.68 -10.59 -3.40
CA GLU A 97 1.96 -10.29 -2.76
C GLU A 97 2.28 -11.32 -1.66
N SER A 98 1.30 -11.70 -0.84
CA SER A 98 1.48 -12.74 0.18
C SER A 98 1.62 -14.14 -0.40
N TYR A 99 0.89 -14.43 -1.48
CA TYR A 99 1.06 -15.66 -2.25
C TYR A 99 2.49 -15.75 -2.81
N ASP A 100 2.95 -14.69 -3.50
CA ASP A 100 4.27 -14.65 -4.13
C ASP A 100 5.41 -14.71 -3.11
N ALA A 101 5.30 -14.04 -1.95
CA ALA A 101 6.32 -14.11 -0.90
C ALA A 101 6.55 -15.55 -0.40
N VAL A 102 5.47 -16.33 -0.25
CA VAL A 102 5.54 -17.74 0.15
C VAL A 102 6.12 -18.61 -0.97
N ILE A 103 5.66 -18.43 -2.22
CA ILE A 103 6.19 -19.19 -3.38
C ILE A 103 7.69 -18.92 -3.56
N ILE A 104 8.11 -17.66 -3.53
CA ILE A 104 9.52 -17.27 -3.69
C ILE A 104 10.38 -17.88 -2.57
N SER A 105 9.91 -17.85 -1.32
CA SER A 105 10.61 -18.46 -0.19
C SER A 105 10.82 -19.97 -0.39
N ALA A 106 9.79 -20.68 -0.89
CA ALA A 106 9.85 -22.10 -1.17
C ALA A 106 10.79 -22.43 -2.33
N LEU A 107 10.73 -21.66 -3.42
CA LEU A 107 11.62 -21.80 -4.58
C LEU A 107 13.07 -21.52 -4.21
N ALA A 108 13.32 -20.46 -3.43
CA ALA A 108 14.65 -20.11 -2.94
C ALA A 108 15.27 -21.24 -2.11
N ALA A 109 14.52 -21.82 -1.16
CA ALA A 109 14.96 -22.98 -0.40
C ALA A 109 15.23 -24.21 -1.28
N GLN A 110 14.37 -24.45 -2.27
CA GLN A 110 14.52 -25.56 -3.22
C GLN A 110 15.79 -25.42 -4.07
N LEU A 111 16.06 -24.23 -4.61
CA LEU A 111 17.26 -23.94 -5.41
C LEU A 111 18.53 -23.96 -4.56
N ALA A 112 18.46 -23.47 -3.32
CA ALA A 112 19.55 -23.55 -2.35
C ALA A 112 19.88 -25.00 -1.97
N GLY A 113 18.92 -25.92 -2.10
CA GLY A 113 19.06 -27.28 -1.58
C GLY A 113 19.16 -27.32 -0.05
N SER A 114 18.61 -26.30 0.63
CA SER A 114 18.78 -26.06 2.08
C SER A 114 17.59 -25.25 2.63
N THR A 115 17.24 -25.48 3.89
CA THR A 115 16.31 -24.61 4.64
C THR A 115 17.03 -23.55 5.48
N GLU A 116 18.36 -23.53 5.47
CA GLU A 116 19.13 -22.52 6.21
C GLU A 116 18.80 -21.10 5.70
N PRO A 117 18.33 -20.17 6.57
CA PRO A 117 17.80 -18.88 6.14
C PRO A 117 18.78 -18.05 5.31
N GLY A 118 20.07 -18.06 5.66
CA GLY A 118 21.10 -17.34 4.91
C GLY A 118 21.36 -17.90 3.51
N GLU A 119 21.09 -19.19 3.28
CA GLU A 119 21.19 -19.80 1.95
C GLU A 119 19.91 -19.54 1.13
N ILE A 120 18.75 -19.52 1.78
CA ILE A 120 17.48 -19.08 1.17
C ILE A 120 17.61 -17.63 0.70
N ALA A 121 18.07 -16.73 1.57
CA ALA A 121 18.15 -15.29 1.28
C ALA A 121 18.99 -14.98 0.03
N LYS A 122 20.12 -15.67 -0.15
CA LYS A 122 20.98 -15.52 -1.33
C LYS A 122 20.30 -15.90 -2.66
N GLN A 123 19.24 -16.70 -2.61
CA GLN A 123 18.49 -17.14 -3.79
C GLN A 123 17.30 -16.23 -4.10
N ILE A 124 16.72 -15.52 -3.12
CA ILE A 124 15.43 -14.81 -3.26
C ILE A 124 15.42 -13.84 -4.46
N VAL A 125 16.44 -13.01 -4.61
CA VAL A 125 16.51 -12.08 -5.76
C VAL A 125 16.61 -12.83 -7.08
N GLY A 126 17.42 -13.90 -7.14
CA GLY A 126 17.60 -14.72 -8.33
C GLY A 126 16.38 -15.55 -8.72
N VAL A 127 15.52 -15.94 -7.78
CA VAL A 127 14.26 -16.65 -8.09
C VAL A 127 13.40 -15.84 -9.07
N THR A 128 13.50 -14.51 -9.04
CA THR A 128 12.70 -13.60 -9.87
C THR A 128 13.49 -13.02 -11.05
N ASN A 129 14.74 -13.40 -11.27
CA ASN A 129 15.60 -12.77 -12.28
C ASN A 129 16.49 -13.79 -12.98
N ASN A 130 16.82 -13.54 -14.26
CA ASN A 130 17.91 -14.21 -14.98
C ASN A 130 17.82 -15.76 -15.01
N GLY A 131 16.67 -16.32 -15.40
CA GLY A 131 16.47 -17.78 -15.47
C GLY A 131 15.40 -18.20 -16.49
N GLN A 132 15.04 -19.48 -16.48
CA GLN A 132 13.93 -19.96 -17.30
C GLN A 132 12.60 -19.48 -16.71
N ARG A 133 11.83 -18.71 -17.48
CA ARG A 133 10.51 -18.22 -17.06
C ARG A 133 9.57 -19.37 -16.69
N CYS A 134 8.91 -19.22 -15.55
CA CYS A 134 7.85 -20.09 -15.07
C CYS A 134 6.84 -19.27 -14.24
N GLU A 135 5.59 -19.68 -14.21
CA GLU A 135 4.50 -18.89 -13.60
C GLU A 135 3.72 -19.72 -12.56
N GLU A 136 3.37 -20.96 -12.90
CA GLU A 136 2.66 -21.85 -11.98
C GLU A 136 3.61 -22.48 -10.95
N ALA A 137 3.23 -22.43 -9.67
CA ALA A 137 4.06 -22.89 -8.56
C ALA A 137 4.58 -24.33 -8.74
N ALA A 138 3.73 -25.24 -9.22
CA ALA A 138 4.11 -26.63 -9.44
C ALA A 138 5.18 -26.81 -10.53
N ASP A 139 5.09 -26.04 -11.62
CA ASP A 139 6.07 -26.09 -12.70
C ASP A 139 7.39 -25.43 -12.29
N CYS A 140 7.34 -24.31 -11.60
CA CYS A 140 8.52 -23.66 -11.04
C CYS A 140 9.26 -24.57 -10.06
N LEU A 141 8.54 -25.24 -9.15
CA LEU A 141 9.13 -26.20 -8.23
C LEU A 141 9.75 -27.38 -8.97
N ARG A 142 9.12 -27.88 -10.02
CA ARG A 142 9.69 -28.95 -10.86
C ARG A 142 11.01 -28.53 -11.49
N LEU A 143 11.08 -27.34 -12.11
CA LEU A 143 12.31 -26.81 -12.70
C LEU A 143 13.41 -26.59 -11.65
N ALA A 144 13.05 -26.03 -10.49
CA ALA A 144 13.98 -25.83 -9.38
C ALA A 144 14.55 -27.16 -8.84
N ARG A 145 13.72 -28.21 -8.73
CA ARG A 145 14.15 -29.56 -8.33
C ARG A 145 15.14 -30.16 -9.34
N ASP A 146 14.96 -29.87 -10.62
CA ASP A 146 15.88 -30.30 -11.68
C ASP A 146 17.22 -29.52 -11.65
N GLY A 147 17.33 -28.50 -10.79
CA GLY A 147 18.51 -27.66 -10.64
C GLY A 147 18.66 -26.64 -11.77
N GLN A 148 17.55 -26.22 -12.36
CA GLN A 148 17.51 -25.19 -13.39
C GLN A 148 17.35 -23.82 -12.73
N ASP A 149 18.06 -22.82 -13.26
CA ASP A 149 17.79 -21.42 -12.91
C ASP A 149 16.39 -21.05 -13.41
N ILE A 150 15.62 -20.36 -12.57
CA ILE A 150 14.23 -19.99 -12.87
C ILE A 150 14.06 -18.47 -12.81
N GLU A 151 13.09 -17.99 -13.57
CA GLU A 151 12.60 -16.62 -13.50
C GLU A 151 11.11 -16.69 -13.19
N TYR A 152 10.80 -16.81 -11.90
CA TYR A 152 9.42 -16.84 -11.41
C TYR A 152 8.73 -15.51 -11.74
N ARG A 153 7.60 -15.59 -12.44
CA ARG A 153 6.69 -14.48 -12.69
C ARG A 153 5.35 -14.83 -12.07
N GLY A 154 5.12 -14.27 -10.89
CA GLY A 154 3.98 -14.56 -10.04
C GLY A 154 2.78 -13.67 -10.32
N VAL A 155 1.91 -13.59 -9.32
CA VAL A 155 0.66 -12.82 -9.39
C VAL A 155 0.91 -11.32 -9.26
N SER A 156 1.71 -10.90 -8.28
CA SER A 156 2.08 -9.49 -8.08
C SER A 156 3.36 -9.10 -8.80
N LEU A 157 4.21 -10.08 -9.15
CA LEU A 157 5.48 -9.91 -9.86
C LEU A 157 5.42 -10.39 -11.32
N ASN A 158 4.65 -9.70 -12.16
CA ASN A 158 4.38 -10.15 -13.53
C ASN A 158 5.21 -9.43 -14.63
N ARG A 159 5.74 -8.24 -14.34
CA ARG A 159 6.46 -7.39 -15.32
C ARG A 159 7.97 -7.54 -15.20
N ALA A 160 8.54 -7.17 -14.05
CA ALA A 160 9.95 -7.30 -13.73
C ALA A 160 10.17 -8.05 -12.41
N GLY A 161 11.40 -8.51 -12.18
CA GLY A 161 11.79 -9.17 -10.94
C GLY A 161 12.17 -8.18 -9.83
N PHE A 162 12.89 -8.70 -8.83
CA PHE A 162 13.40 -7.89 -7.74
C PHE A 162 14.61 -7.06 -8.13
N THR A 163 14.72 -5.88 -7.52
CA THR A 163 15.94 -5.09 -7.47
C THR A 163 17.00 -5.80 -6.60
N ASP A 164 18.22 -5.24 -6.59
CA ASP A 164 19.28 -5.70 -5.69
C ASP A 164 18.92 -5.60 -4.20
N ALA A 165 17.97 -4.73 -3.84
CA ALA A 165 17.51 -4.54 -2.47
C ALA A 165 16.44 -5.56 -2.03
N GLY A 166 16.00 -6.46 -2.92
CA GLY A 166 15.04 -7.49 -2.55
C GLY A 166 13.57 -7.04 -2.56
N GLU A 167 13.24 -6.08 -3.42
CA GLU A 167 11.88 -5.54 -3.60
C GLU A 167 11.54 -5.41 -5.11
N PRO A 168 10.26 -5.28 -5.50
CA PRO A 168 9.86 -5.22 -6.91
C PRO A 168 10.50 -4.02 -7.63
N ALA A 169 11.11 -4.26 -8.81
CA ALA A 169 11.62 -3.18 -9.67
C ALA A 169 10.50 -2.35 -10.33
N THR A 170 9.32 -2.97 -10.47
CA THR A 170 8.12 -2.36 -11.02
C THR A 170 6.92 -2.66 -10.15
N ALA A 171 5.92 -1.78 -10.22
CA ALA A 171 4.69 -1.89 -9.48
C ALA A 171 3.48 -1.66 -10.41
N SER A 172 2.32 -2.14 -9.95
CA SER A 172 1.01 -1.74 -10.46
C SER A 172 0.22 -1.16 -9.30
N TYR A 173 -0.39 0.00 -9.51
CA TYR A 173 -1.29 0.63 -8.56
C TYR A 173 -2.70 0.66 -9.13
N ALA A 174 -3.66 0.18 -8.36
CA ALA A 174 -5.07 0.39 -8.66
C ALA A 174 -5.51 1.75 -8.12
N THR A 175 -6.07 2.58 -8.99
CA THR A 175 -6.89 3.72 -8.59
C THR A 175 -8.31 3.22 -8.36
N LEU A 176 -8.76 3.34 -7.11
CA LEU A 176 -10.04 2.83 -6.65
C LEU A 176 -10.99 3.99 -6.38
N THR A 177 -12.29 3.76 -6.55
CA THR A 177 -13.35 4.71 -6.20
C THR A 177 -14.44 3.98 -5.43
N PHE A 178 -14.86 4.52 -4.29
CA PHE A 178 -16.07 4.05 -3.60
C PHE A 178 -17.31 4.52 -4.37
N GLY A 179 -18.20 3.58 -4.66
CA GLY A 179 -19.56 3.80 -5.17
C GLY A 179 -20.54 3.92 -4.01
N GLU A 180 -21.59 3.10 -4.00
CA GLU A 180 -22.57 3.03 -2.90
C GLU A 180 -22.00 2.24 -1.71
N ARG A 181 -21.06 2.84 -0.97
CA ARG A 181 -20.37 2.26 0.23
C ARG A 181 -19.46 1.07 -0.04
N THR A 182 -19.28 0.69 -1.30
CA THR A 182 -18.37 -0.37 -1.74
C THR A 182 -17.46 0.13 -2.84
N LEU A 183 -16.30 -0.48 -3.00
CA LEU A 183 -15.42 -0.21 -4.13
C LEU A 183 -16.13 -0.58 -5.45
N ASP A 184 -16.09 0.34 -6.40
CA ASP A 184 -16.67 0.16 -7.73
C ASP A 184 -15.60 -0.43 -8.67
N ASP A 185 -15.61 -1.75 -8.80
CA ASP A 185 -14.68 -2.49 -9.68
C ASP A 185 -14.72 -1.97 -11.14
N GLY A 186 -15.86 -1.45 -11.60
CA GLY A 186 -16.03 -0.91 -12.95
C GLY A 186 -15.32 0.43 -13.16
N LYS A 187 -14.92 1.12 -12.08
CA LYS A 187 -14.15 2.37 -12.10
C LYS A 187 -12.68 2.17 -11.74
N THR A 188 -12.25 0.94 -11.47
CA THR A 188 -10.86 0.66 -11.15
C THR A 188 -9.97 0.87 -12.37
N GLU A 189 -9.01 1.79 -12.26
CA GLU A 189 -7.96 1.99 -13.25
C GLU A 189 -6.63 1.45 -12.70
N PHE A 190 -5.75 0.98 -13.57
CA PHE A 190 -4.43 0.50 -13.18
C PHE A 190 -3.33 1.37 -13.80
N VAL A 191 -2.35 1.75 -12.99
CA VAL A 191 -1.19 2.53 -13.40
C VAL A 191 0.08 1.77 -13.04
N GLY A 192 0.92 1.53 -14.05
CA GLY A 192 2.25 0.97 -13.83
C GLY A 192 3.23 2.02 -13.30
N ALA A 193 4.12 1.61 -12.41
CA ALA A 193 5.22 2.41 -11.90
C ALA A 193 6.53 1.60 -11.86
N GLY A 194 7.66 2.29 -11.66
CA GLY A 194 8.99 1.69 -11.66
C GLY A 194 9.57 1.43 -13.05
N ASP A 195 10.77 0.87 -13.08
CA ASP A 195 11.59 0.70 -14.28
C ASP A 195 12.11 -0.74 -14.35
N ASP A 196 11.88 -1.41 -15.49
CA ASP A 196 12.34 -2.78 -15.72
C ASP A 196 13.87 -2.89 -15.61
N SER A 197 14.58 -1.82 -15.97
CA SER A 197 16.05 -1.76 -15.88
C SER A 197 16.59 -1.72 -14.46
N ALA A 198 15.74 -1.47 -13.46
CA ALA A 198 16.11 -1.55 -12.05
C ALA A 198 16.13 -2.98 -11.50
N ALA A 199 15.62 -3.96 -12.26
CA ALA A 199 15.69 -5.36 -11.88
C ALA A 199 17.14 -5.85 -11.79
N SER A 200 17.41 -6.72 -10.83
CA SER A 200 18.76 -7.20 -10.57
C SER A 200 19.30 -8.03 -11.74
N THR A 201 20.49 -7.67 -12.20
CA THR A 201 21.27 -8.48 -13.16
C THR A 201 22.30 -9.37 -12.47
N LYS A 202 22.29 -9.44 -11.12
CA LYS A 202 23.22 -10.28 -10.37
C LYS A 202 22.78 -11.74 -10.47
N ASN A 203 23.73 -12.61 -10.80
CA ASN A 203 23.45 -14.05 -10.85
C ASN A 203 23.35 -14.60 -9.41
N PRO A 204 22.32 -15.39 -9.09
CA PRO A 204 22.25 -16.09 -7.82
C PRO A 204 23.34 -17.18 -7.71
N PRO A 205 23.55 -17.73 -6.50
CA PRO A 205 24.35 -18.95 -6.36
C PRO A 205 23.76 -20.08 -7.22
N ARG A 206 24.64 -20.91 -7.80
CA ARG A 206 24.23 -22.00 -8.68
C ARG A 206 23.20 -22.93 -8.01
N PRO A 207 22.06 -23.24 -8.66
CA PRO A 207 21.05 -24.13 -8.12
C PRO A 207 21.58 -25.53 -7.81
N ARG A 208 21.02 -26.16 -6.77
CA ARG A 208 21.29 -27.55 -6.40
C ARG A 208 20.16 -28.46 -6.86
N LYS A 209 20.47 -29.35 -7.81
CA LYS A 209 19.55 -30.41 -8.23
C LYS A 209 19.21 -31.33 -7.06
N GLN A 210 17.91 -31.57 -6.85
CA GLN A 210 17.44 -32.52 -5.85
C GLN A 210 17.78 -33.95 -6.27
N ARG A 211 18.45 -34.71 -5.38
CA ARG A 211 18.75 -36.14 -5.56
C ARG A 211 18.02 -36.95 -4.50
N GLY A 212 16.73 -37.22 -4.75
CA GLY A 212 15.86 -37.94 -3.83
C GLY A 212 15.36 -37.09 -2.66
N LYS A 213 14.80 -37.75 -1.62
CA LYS A 213 14.41 -37.08 -0.38
C LYS A 213 15.68 -36.70 0.38
N VAL A 214 15.94 -35.41 0.55
CA VAL A 214 17.07 -34.95 1.38
C VAL A 214 16.62 -35.14 2.83
N PRO A 215 17.43 -35.74 3.73
CA PRO A 215 17.13 -35.74 5.16
C PRO A 215 17.32 -34.32 5.71
N SER A 216 16.44 -33.40 5.34
CA SER A 216 16.36 -32.03 5.83
C SER A 216 15.06 -31.86 6.59
N ALA A 217 15.07 -31.08 7.67
CA ALA A 217 13.84 -30.64 8.32
C ALA A 217 12.94 -29.91 7.30
N PRO A 218 11.60 -29.96 7.47
CA PRO A 218 10.70 -29.23 6.59
C PRO A 218 11.02 -27.72 6.61
N LEU A 219 10.77 -27.04 5.50
CA LEU A 219 10.79 -25.58 5.47
C LEU A 219 9.66 -25.06 6.36
N VAL A 220 10.03 -24.43 7.47
CA VAL A 220 9.10 -23.76 8.39
C VAL A 220 9.01 -22.28 8.05
N LEU A 221 7.80 -21.82 7.74
CA LEU A 221 7.44 -20.42 7.51
C LEU A 221 6.62 -19.91 8.71
N GLY A 222 6.96 -18.74 9.24
CA GLY A 222 6.20 -18.08 10.31
C GLY A 222 5.40 -16.91 9.77
N GLY A 223 4.16 -16.71 10.23
CA GLY A 223 3.33 -15.56 9.89
C GLY A 223 3.52 -14.39 10.84
N LEU A 224 3.55 -13.18 10.30
CA LEU A 224 3.53 -11.94 11.06
C LEU A 224 2.58 -10.98 10.34
N LEU A 225 1.34 -11.40 10.16
CA LEU A 225 0.31 -10.66 9.43
C LEU A 225 -0.58 -9.88 10.40
N PRO A 226 -1.23 -8.79 9.98
CA PRO A 226 -1.96 -7.89 10.88
C PRO A 226 -3.34 -8.44 11.22
N ARG A 227 -3.41 -9.57 11.95
CA ARG A 227 -4.69 -10.22 12.27
C ARG A 227 -5.52 -9.40 13.25
N THR A 228 -4.86 -8.64 14.12
CA THR A 228 -5.49 -7.67 15.01
C THR A 228 -4.86 -6.29 14.84
N GLY A 229 -5.43 -5.29 15.50
CA GLY A 229 -5.04 -3.89 15.34
C GLY A 229 -5.85 -3.19 14.26
N ASP A 230 -5.48 -1.95 13.99
CA ASP A 230 -6.14 -1.04 13.05
C ASP A 230 -5.93 -1.44 11.58
N LEU A 231 -4.85 -2.19 11.25
CA LEU A 231 -4.62 -2.74 9.91
C LEU A 231 -5.36 -4.07 9.63
N ALA A 232 -6.16 -4.57 10.59
CA ALA A 232 -6.82 -5.87 10.48
C ALA A 232 -7.78 -6.04 9.30
N LEU A 233 -8.27 -4.94 8.74
CA LEU A 233 -9.04 -4.90 7.49
C LEU A 233 -8.31 -5.53 6.30
N SER A 234 -6.98 -5.58 6.32
CA SER A 234 -6.14 -6.17 5.25
C SER A 234 -5.85 -7.67 5.47
N TYR A 235 -6.12 -8.22 6.66
CA TYR A 235 -5.71 -9.59 7.00
C TYR A 235 -6.37 -10.69 6.16
N PRO A 236 -7.69 -10.67 5.90
CA PRO A 236 -8.32 -11.78 5.17
C PRO A 236 -7.68 -12.11 3.81
N PRO A 237 -7.45 -11.13 2.90
CA PRO A 237 -6.78 -11.43 1.63
C PRO A 237 -5.31 -11.86 1.80
N LEU A 238 -4.57 -11.22 2.71
CA LEU A 238 -3.19 -11.61 3.04
C LEU A 238 -3.12 -13.08 3.48
N ALA A 239 -3.96 -13.49 4.42
CA ALA A 239 -4.01 -14.85 4.95
C ALA A 239 -4.46 -15.86 3.88
N ALA A 240 -5.43 -15.50 3.03
CA ALA A 240 -5.88 -16.34 1.92
C ALA A 240 -4.76 -16.60 0.90
N GLY A 241 -3.95 -15.58 0.56
CA GLY A 241 -2.81 -15.73 -0.34
C GLY A 241 -1.75 -16.69 0.21
N VAL A 242 -1.37 -16.54 1.48
CA VAL A 242 -0.45 -17.47 2.17
C VAL A 242 -1.00 -18.89 2.16
N ALA A 243 -2.24 -19.07 2.60
CA ALA A 243 -2.84 -20.39 2.74
C ALA A 243 -2.97 -21.10 1.39
N LEU A 244 -3.29 -20.37 0.31
CA LEU A 244 -3.29 -20.89 -1.05
C LEU A 244 -1.89 -21.33 -1.49
N ALA A 245 -0.86 -20.50 -1.29
CA ALA A 245 0.51 -20.82 -1.67
C ALA A 245 1.03 -22.07 -0.95
N VAL A 246 0.84 -22.16 0.38
CA VAL A 246 1.24 -23.34 1.17
C VAL A 246 0.52 -24.60 0.67
N LYS A 247 -0.79 -24.51 0.41
CA LYS A 247 -1.59 -25.63 -0.12
C LYS A 247 -1.04 -26.13 -1.44
N GLU A 248 -0.69 -25.23 -2.36
CA GLU A 248 -0.21 -25.59 -3.69
C GLU A 248 1.22 -26.13 -3.69
N ILE A 249 2.13 -25.53 -2.91
CA ILE A 249 3.48 -26.05 -2.70
C ILE A 249 3.41 -27.50 -2.16
N ASN A 250 2.60 -27.73 -1.14
CA ASN A 250 2.46 -29.05 -0.52
C ASN A 250 1.80 -30.06 -1.46
N SER A 251 0.80 -29.62 -2.23
CA SER A 251 0.17 -30.45 -3.27
C SER A 251 1.15 -30.82 -4.39
N ALA A 252 2.12 -29.95 -4.67
CA ALA A 252 3.20 -30.19 -5.63
C ALA A 252 4.35 -31.04 -5.06
N GLY A 253 4.24 -31.59 -3.85
CA GLY A 253 5.24 -32.45 -3.22
C GLY A 253 6.21 -31.73 -2.26
N GLY A 254 5.92 -30.47 -1.90
CA GLY A 254 6.67 -29.72 -0.91
C GLY A 254 8.04 -29.21 -1.36
N VAL A 255 8.89 -28.87 -0.41
CA VAL A 255 10.25 -28.34 -0.62
C VAL A 255 11.26 -29.38 -0.14
N LEU A 256 12.25 -29.70 -0.98
CA LEU A 256 13.25 -30.74 -0.70
C LEU A 256 12.64 -32.14 -0.40
N GLY A 257 11.40 -32.37 -0.83
CA GLY A 257 10.65 -33.59 -0.59
C GLY A 257 9.91 -33.64 0.74
N GLU A 258 9.82 -32.53 1.48
CA GLU A 258 9.03 -32.41 2.70
C GLU A 258 7.94 -31.33 2.56
N PRO A 259 6.76 -31.52 3.17
CA PRO A 259 5.75 -30.48 3.20
C PRO A 259 6.24 -29.25 3.98
N VAL A 260 5.93 -28.07 3.47
CA VAL A 260 6.11 -26.78 4.15
C VAL A 260 5.21 -26.73 5.37
N VAL A 261 5.78 -26.25 6.49
CA VAL A 261 5.07 -26.00 7.75
C VAL A 261 4.78 -24.51 7.87
N TRP A 262 3.53 -24.17 8.17
CA TRP A 262 3.08 -22.80 8.46
C TRP A 262 2.84 -22.63 9.96
N LEU A 263 3.47 -21.62 10.57
CA LEU A 263 3.22 -21.19 11.93
C LEU A 263 2.45 -19.87 11.89
N ASP A 264 1.15 -19.90 12.19
CA ASP A 264 0.34 -18.67 12.22
C ASP A 264 0.85 -17.68 13.28
N GLY A 265 0.76 -16.38 12.97
CA GLY A 265 1.22 -15.34 13.88
C GLY A 265 0.71 -13.95 13.50
N ASP A 266 0.50 -13.17 14.54
CA ASP A 266 -0.10 -11.84 14.49
C ASP A 266 0.96 -10.78 14.76
N ASP A 267 0.94 -9.70 13.99
CA ASP A 267 1.75 -8.52 14.25
C ASP A 267 1.01 -7.50 15.15
N GLY A 268 -0.32 -7.62 15.27
CA GLY A 268 -1.22 -6.81 16.08
C GLY A 268 -1.27 -5.33 15.72
N THR A 269 -0.62 -4.93 14.62
CA THR A 269 -0.18 -3.56 14.35
C THR A 269 0.46 -2.91 15.59
N ASN A 270 1.12 -3.72 16.43
CA ASN A 270 1.60 -3.34 17.75
C ASN A 270 3.02 -3.92 18.00
N PRO A 271 4.00 -3.09 18.37
CA PRO A 271 5.38 -3.52 18.61
C PRO A 271 5.55 -4.70 19.56
N ASP A 272 4.80 -4.74 20.66
CA ASP A 272 4.96 -5.76 21.70
C ASP A 272 4.39 -7.11 21.24
N VAL A 273 3.23 -7.08 20.58
CA VAL A 273 2.63 -8.28 19.96
C VAL A 273 3.59 -8.85 18.92
N ALA A 274 4.10 -8.01 18.03
CA ALA A 274 5.00 -8.43 16.98
C ALA A 274 6.31 -9.03 17.50
N ARG A 275 6.96 -8.41 18.50
CA ARG A 275 8.17 -8.96 19.14
C ARG A 275 7.90 -10.30 19.80
N ALA A 276 6.77 -10.44 20.50
CA ALA A 276 6.39 -11.71 21.12
C ALA A 276 6.17 -12.82 20.08
N THR A 277 5.50 -12.50 18.97
CA THR A 277 5.29 -13.41 17.83
C THR A 277 6.62 -13.81 17.18
N VAL A 278 7.51 -12.86 16.90
CA VAL A 278 8.85 -13.14 16.34
C VAL A 278 9.66 -14.03 17.27
N ALA A 279 9.68 -13.74 18.58
CA ALA A 279 10.39 -14.58 19.54
C ALA A 279 9.82 -16.01 19.61
N LYS A 280 8.49 -16.18 19.47
CA LYS A 280 7.85 -17.50 19.35
C LYS A 280 8.30 -18.23 18.10
N HIS A 281 8.25 -17.58 16.94
CA HIS A 281 8.65 -18.17 15.65
C HIS A 281 10.12 -18.58 15.63
N ILE A 282 11.01 -17.78 16.22
CA ILE A 282 12.42 -18.15 16.37
C ILE A 282 12.57 -19.43 17.19
N ARG A 283 11.86 -19.55 18.33
CA ARG A 283 11.88 -20.77 19.18
C ARG A 283 11.30 -21.99 18.48
N GLU A 284 10.27 -21.80 17.66
CA GLU A 284 9.60 -22.86 16.89
C GLU A 284 10.33 -23.20 15.58
N GLY A 285 11.46 -22.53 15.30
CA GLY A 285 12.33 -22.88 14.16
C GLY A 285 11.87 -22.32 12.82
N ALA A 286 11.10 -21.23 12.79
CA ALA A 286 10.79 -20.53 11.54
C ALA A 286 12.08 -20.10 10.84
N HIS A 287 12.18 -20.36 9.54
CA HIS A 287 13.32 -19.98 8.70
C HIS A 287 13.08 -18.62 8.04
N VAL A 288 11.86 -18.43 7.53
CA VAL A 288 11.37 -17.19 6.91
C VAL A 288 10.11 -16.76 7.65
N ILE A 289 10.05 -15.48 8.02
CA ILE A 289 8.88 -14.85 8.62
C ILE A 289 8.20 -14.01 7.53
N ILE A 290 6.99 -14.39 7.15
CA ILE A 290 6.16 -13.70 6.17
C ILE A 290 5.41 -12.56 6.89
N GLY A 291 5.86 -11.33 6.65
CA GLY A 291 5.42 -10.12 7.36
C GLY A 291 6.59 -9.13 7.56
N ALA A 292 6.46 -8.08 8.38
CA ALA A 292 5.22 -7.70 9.06
C ALA A 292 4.22 -7.05 8.10
N GLY A 293 2.96 -6.92 8.52
CA GLY A 293 1.93 -6.20 7.78
C GLY A 293 2.26 -4.72 7.65
N ALA A 294 2.45 -4.06 8.79
CA ALA A 294 2.74 -2.63 8.86
C ALA A 294 4.25 -2.31 8.78
N SER A 295 4.57 -1.20 8.11
CA SER A 295 5.95 -0.71 7.95
C SER A 295 6.65 -0.47 9.28
N GLY A 296 6.01 0.26 10.21
CA GLY A 296 6.58 0.55 11.53
C GLY A 296 6.87 -0.72 12.35
N ILE A 297 6.06 -1.76 12.17
CA ILE A 297 6.28 -3.06 12.82
C ILE A 297 7.49 -3.78 12.22
N SER A 298 7.65 -3.74 10.90
CA SER A 298 8.83 -4.31 10.25
C SER A 298 10.11 -3.63 10.70
N ARG A 299 10.14 -2.29 10.78
CA ARG A 299 11.27 -1.54 11.34
C ARG A 299 11.58 -1.96 12.78
N THR A 300 10.54 -2.20 13.57
CA THR A 300 10.64 -2.57 14.99
C THR A 300 11.29 -3.94 15.19
N VAL A 301 10.86 -4.94 14.40
CA VAL A 301 11.26 -6.35 14.62
C VAL A 301 12.44 -6.79 13.77
N LEU A 302 12.76 -6.09 12.67
CA LEU A 302 13.83 -6.49 11.76
C LEU A 302 15.18 -6.73 12.49
N PRO A 303 15.63 -5.89 13.44
CA PRO A 303 16.86 -6.17 14.19
C PRO A 303 16.86 -7.51 14.93
N ASP A 304 15.73 -7.92 15.52
CA ASP A 304 15.60 -9.19 16.25
C ASP A 304 15.65 -10.38 15.27
N VAL A 305 14.98 -10.24 14.12
CA VAL A 305 14.96 -11.24 13.05
C VAL A 305 16.36 -11.45 12.46
N VAL A 306 17.07 -10.36 12.16
CA VAL A 306 18.45 -10.37 11.64
C VAL A 306 19.43 -10.92 12.66
N ALA A 307 19.30 -10.54 13.95
CA ALA A 307 20.14 -11.07 15.02
C ALA A 307 19.97 -12.59 15.20
N ALA A 308 18.75 -13.10 14.97
CA ALA A 308 18.46 -14.54 14.95
C ALA A 308 18.87 -15.23 13.64
N GLY A 309 19.36 -14.49 12.64
CA GLY A 309 19.72 -15.03 11.33
C GLY A 309 18.52 -15.64 10.60
N ARG A 310 17.34 -15.01 10.73
CA ARG A 310 16.10 -15.39 10.02
C ARG A 310 15.81 -14.39 8.92
N VAL A 311 15.00 -14.78 7.94
CA VAL A 311 14.55 -13.87 6.87
C VAL A 311 13.23 -13.21 7.29
N LEU A 312 13.11 -11.89 7.09
CA LEU A 312 11.84 -11.17 7.13
C LEU A 312 11.41 -10.87 5.68
N PHE A 313 10.26 -11.38 5.26
CA PHE A 313 9.76 -11.19 3.90
C PHE A 313 8.32 -10.65 3.94
N SER A 314 8.17 -9.34 3.77
CA SER A 314 6.86 -8.71 3.93
C SER A 314 6.06 -8.68 2.63
N PRO A 315 4.75 -8.97 2.69
CA PRO A 315 3.86 -8.80 1.55
C PRO A 315 3.20 -7.42 1.45
N SER A 316 3.34 -6.53 2.44
CA SER A 316 2.48 -5.33 2.50
C SER A 316 3.14 -4.06 3.07
N ASN A 317 4.40 -4.10 3.51
CA ASN A 317 5.05 -2.90 4.03
C ASN A 317 5.62 -2.01 2.91
N THR A 318 5.23 -0.75 2.87
CA THR A 318 5.53 0.14 1.73
C THR A 318 6.50 1.26 2.06
N ASP A 319 6.87 1.50 3.33
CA ASP A 319 7.79 2.58 3.69
C ASP A 319 9.08 2.50 2.87
N ALA A 320 9.38 3.55 2.11
CA ALA A 320 10.56 3.62 1.25
C ALA A 320 11.87 3.54 2.05
N GLY A 321 11.87 3.96 3.32
CA GLY A 321 13.02 3.87 4.22
C GLY A 321 13.40 2.45 4.61
N LEU A 322 12.55 1.44 4.36
CA LEU A 322 12.87 0.03 4.59
C LEU A 322 13.94 -0.49 3.61
N THR A 323 13.97 0.04 2.37
CA THR A 323 14.93 -0.36 1.32
C THR A 323 16.39 -0.22 1.76
N SER A 324 16.69 0.75 2.64
CA SER A 324 18.06 1.08 3.07
C SER A 324 18.37 0.67 4.52
N MET A 325 17.51 -0.11 5.17
CA MET A 325 17.80 -0.60 6.53
C MET A 325 18.93 -1.62 6.50
N GLU A 326 19.80 -1.59 7.53
CA GLU A 326 20.79 -2.63 7.73
C GLU A 326 20.09 -3.95 8.09
N ASP A 327 20.07 -4.87 7.14
CA ASP A 327 19.33 -6.13 7.21
C ASP A 327 20.24 -7.36 7.03
N LYS A 328 21.53 -7.15 6.75
CA LYS A 328 22.49 -8.21 6.37
C LYS A 328 22.01 -9.09 5.20
N GLY A 329 21.20 -8.53 4.29
CA GLY A 329 20.58 -9.24 3.17
C GLY A 329 19.51 -10.26 3.60
N LEU A 330 18.82 -10.02 4.72
CA LEU A 330 17.78 -10.90 5.27
C LEU A 330 16.38 -10.27 5.24
N TYR A 331 16.22 -9.08 4.64
CA TYR A 331 14.92 -8.45 4.46
C TYR A 331 14.54 -8.38 2.98
N PHE A 332 13.27 -8.68 2.70
CA PHE A 332 12.69 -8.65 1.37
C PHE A 332 11.24 -8.19 1.45
N ARG A 333 10.69 -7.71 0.34
CA ARG A 333 9.24 -7.46 0.23
C ARG A 333 8.70 -7.70 -1.17
N THR A 334 7.46 -8.15 -1.25
CA THR A 334 6.71 -8.23 -2.53
C THR A 334 5.81 -7.01 -2.74
N ALA A 335 5.54 -6.22 -1.69
CA ALA A 335 4.95 -4.90 -1.85
C ALA A 335 5.98 -3.90 -2.42
N PRO A 336 5.55 -2.99 -3.31
CA PRO A 336 6.41 -1.94 -3.82
C PRO A 336 6.60 -0.79 -2.80
N PRO A 337 7.73 -0.06 -2.82
CA PRO A 337 7.93 1.11 -1.98
C PRO A 337 6.97 2.27 -2.31
N ASP A 338 6.62 3.06 -1.30
CA ASP A 338 5.79 4.27 -1.38
C ASP A 338 6.38 5.34 -2.31
N SER A 339 7.68 5.30 -2.57
CA SER A 339 8.34 6.16 -3.55
C SER A 339 7.79 5.97 -4.97
N LEU A 340 7.22 4.80 -5.26
CA LEU A 340 6.51 4.53 -6.52
C LEU A 340 5.02 4.92 -6.43
N GLN A 341 4.40 4.87 -5.24
CA GLN A 341 2.97 5.16 -5.03
C GLN A 341 2.65 6.66 -5.02
N GLY A 342 3.52 7.46 -4.40
CA GLY A 342 3.26 8.90 -4.17
C GLY A 342 2.85 9.64 -5.44
N ARG A 343 3.45 9.27 -6.58
CA ARG A 343 3.11 9.86 -7.89
C ARG A 343 1.72 9.46 -8.37
N ALA A 344 1.39 8.18 -8.32
CA ALA A 344 0.07 7.70 -8.73
C ALA A 344 -1.05 8.38 -7.90
N LEU A 345 -0.83 8.52 -6.60
CA LEU A 345 -1.78 9.17 -5.71
C LEU A 345 -1.87 10.69 -5.95
N ALA A 346 -0.76 11.38 -6.17
CA ALA A 346 -0.76 12.78 -6.57
C ALA A 346 -1.51 12.99 -7.90
N ASP A 347 -1.30 12.12 -8.89
CA ASP A 347 -1.99 12.19 -10.18
C ASP A 347 -3.52 12.03 -10.02
N VAL A 348 -3.97 11.11 -9.15
CA VAL A 348 -5.41 10.95 -8.83
C VAL A 348 -5.99 12.23 -8.23
N ILE A 349 -5.28 12.87 -7.29
CA ILE A 349 -5.72 14.12 -6.66
C ILE A 349 -5.79 15.25 -7.70
N LEU A 350 -4.76 15.40 -8.53
CA LEU A 350 -4.63 16.50 -9.48
C LEU A 350 -5.64 16.42 -10.64
N ARG A 351 -6.06 15.22 -11.04
CA ARG A 351 -7.10 15.03 -12.08
C ARG A 351 -8.43 15.68 -11.73
N ASP A 352 -8.73 15.81 -10.43
CA ASP A 352 -9.97 16.43 -9.94
C ASP A 352 -9.86 17.96 -9.75
N GLY A 353 -8.66 18.52 -9.99
CA GLY A 353 -8.36 19.95 -10.00
C GLY A 353 -8.45 20.71 -8.66
N PRO A 354 -8.13 20.14 -7.48
CA PRO A 354 -8.06 20.91 -6.24
C PRO A 354 -6.83 21.84 -6.23
N HIS A 355 -6.97 23.03 -5.66
CA HIS A 355 -5.88 23.99 -5.46
C HIS A 355 -5.37 24.06 -4.03
N ARG A 356 -6.13 23.61 -3.03
CA ARG A 356 -5.74 23.54 -1.62
C ARG A 356 -5.95 22.13 -1.10
N ILE A 357 -4.87 21.49 -0.68
CA ILE A 357 -4.85 20.07 -0.35
C ILE A 357 -4.40 19.90 1.09
N ALA A 358 -5.16 19.16 1.89
CA ALA A 358 -4.74 18.71 3.22
C ALA A 358 -4.32 17.25 3.15
N LEU A 359 -3.14 16.93 3.69
CA LEU A 359 -2.65 15.57 3.86
C LEU A 359 -2.68 15.25 5.35
N VAL A 360 -3.54 14.33 5.76
CA VAL A 360 -3.67 13.86 7.15
C VAL A 360 -3.03 12.50 7.25
N ALA A 361 -2.00 12.36 8.10
CA ALA A 361 -1.23 11.12 8.20
C ALA A 361 -1.13 10.59 9.63
N ARG A 362 -1.24 9.27 9.79
CA ARG A 362 -0.80 8.61 11.03
C ARG A 362 0.69 8.87 11.25
N LYS A 363 1.06 9.12 12.49
CA LYS A 363 2.42 9.48 12.88
C LYS A 363 3.28 8.24 13.10
N ASP A 364 3.62 7.60 11.99
CA ASP A 364 4.61 6.54 11.94
C ASP A 364 5.34 6.55 10.59
N SER A 365 6.27 5.61 10.41
CA SER A 365 7.11 5.56 9.22
C SER A 365 6.34 5.37 7.92
N TYR A 366 5.14 4.76 7.95
CA TYR A 366 4.29 4.64 6.77
C TYR A 366 3.58 5.96 6.49
N GLY A 367 2.86 6.50 7.48
CA GLY A 367 2.04 7.68 7.28
C GLY A 367 2.86 8.93 6.94
N GLU A 368 3.92 9.20 7.70
CA GLU A 368 4.79 10.36 7.46
C GLU A 368 5.60 10.20 6.17
N GLY A 369 6.07 8.98 5.87
CA GLY A 369 6.82 8.68 4.66
C GLY A 369 5.99 8.88 3.39
N LEU A 370 4.77 8.33 3.34
CA LEU A 370 3.89 8.49 2.20
C LEU A 370 3.34 9.92 2.09
N GLN A 371 3.05 10.59 3.21
CA GLN A 371 2.67 12.02 3.22
C GLN A 371 3.74 12.87 2.53
N GLU A 372 5.00 12.62 2.85
CA GLU A 372 6.12 13.37 2.30
C GLU A 372 6.36 13.07 0.81
N ASN A 373 6.23 11.79 0.42
CA ASN A 373 6.29 11.40 -1.00
C ASN A 373 5.19 12.11 -1.81
N VAL A 374 3.95 12.10 -1.34
CA VAL A 374 2.83 12.78 -2.03
C VAL A 374 3.04 14.29 -2.07
N ARG A 375 3.47 14.91 -0.97
CA ARG A 375 3.79 16.36 -0.93
C ARG A 375 4.82 16.71 -2.01
N ALA A 376 5.90 15.94 -2.11
CA ALA A 376 6.96 16.18 -3.08
C ALA A 376 6.46 16.05 -4.53
N GLU A 377 5.57 15.10 -4.82
CA GLU A 377 4.97 14.94 -6.16
C GLU A 377 3.99 16.07 -6.49
N LEU A 378 3.17 16.51 -5.54
CA LEU A 378 2.28 17.67 -5.72
C LEU A 378 3.09 18.95 -6.00
N GLU A 379 4.19 19.17 -5.28
CA GLU A 379 5.09 20.30 -5.52
C GLU A 379 5.76 20.23 -6.89
N ARG A 380 6.21 19.03 -7.29
CA ARG A 380 6.79 18.79 -8.62
C ARG A 380 5.78 19.05 -9.74
N ALA A 381 4.50 18.80 -9.50
CA ALA A 381 3.40 19.10 -10.40
C ALA A 381 2.95 20.57 -10.39
N GLY A 382 3.59 21.43 -9.57
CA GLY A 382 3.34 22.88 -9.55
C GLY A 382 2.33 23.37 -8.52
N ILE A 383 1.91 22.52 -7.57
CA ILE A 383 1.19 22.98 -6.36
C ILE A 383 2.22 23.67 -5.45
N GLY A 384 1.89 24.88 -4.98
CA GLY A 384 2.78 25.62 -4.08
C GLY A 384 2.80 24.97 -2.70
N SER A 385 3.92 25.05 -1.97
CA SER A 385 4.00 24.49 -0.61
C SER A 385 3.02 25.17 0.36
N ASP A 386 2.65 26.43 0.12
CA ASP A 386 1.58 27.16 0.82
C ASP A 386 0.17 26.60 0.56
N ARG A 387 0.03 25.82 -0.51
CA ARG A 387 -1.20 25.17 -0.97
C ARG A 387 -1.31 23.69 -0.56
N VAL A 388 -0.34 23.19 0.22
CA VAL A 388 -0.37 21.86 0.83
C VAL A 388 -0.27 22.00 2.35
N LYS A 389 -1.29 21.51 3.05
CA LYS A 389 -1.35 21.47 4.51
C LYS A 389 -1.02 20.07 5.01
N LEU A 390 0.00 19.93 5.85
CA LEU A 390 0.35 18.67 6.49
C LEU A 390 -0.24 18.62 7.90
N LEU A 391 -0.92 17.54 8.22
CA LEU A 391 -1.42 17.23 9.55
C LEU A 391 -1.00 15.81 9.92
N THR A 392 -0.63 15.59 11.17
CA THR A 392 -0.32 14.25 11.69
C THR A 392 -1.12 13.95 12.95
N TYR A 393 -1.35 12.67 13.21
CA TYR A 393 -2.01 12.19 14.43
C TYR A 393 -1.31 10.98 15.01
N GLU A 394 -1.30 10.86 16.34
CA GLU A 394 -0.79 9.68 17.02
C GLU A 394 -1.76 8.51 16.81
N PRO A 395 -1.33 7.37 16.23
CA PRO A 395 -2.19 6.22 16.08
C PRO A 395 -2.58 5.63 17.45
N PRO A 396 -3.65 4.82 17.53
CA PRO A 396 -4.04 4.17 18.77
C PRO A 396 -2.92 3.27 19.30
N ALA A 397 -2.67 3.30 20.61
CA ALA A 397 -1.61 2.48 21.21
C ALA A 397 -1.87 0.97 21.06
N ASP A 398 -3.15 0.58 21.09
CA ASP A 398 -3.61 -0.79 20.87
C ASP A 398 -5.10 -0.80 20.43
N ALA A 399 -5.61 -1.99 20.14
CA ALA A 399 -7.00 -2.19 19.73
C ALA A 399 -8.07 -1.87 20.80
N LYS A 400 -7.68 -1.59 22.05
CA LYS A 400 -8.57 -1.22 23.16
C LYS A 400 -8.55 0.28 23.46
N ALA A 401 -7.67 1.03 22.80
CA ALA A 401 -7.59 2.47 22.95
C ALA A 401 -8.94 3.13 22.60
N PRO A 402 -9.31 4.24 23.27
CA PRO A 402 -10.51 4.97 22.92
C PRO A 402 -10.42 5.51 21.48
N PRO A 403 -11.56 5.75 20.81
CA PRO A 403 -11.56 6.39 19.49
C PRO A 403 -10.80 7.72 19.52
N LEU A 404 -10.02 7.96 18.46
CA LEU A 404 -9.28 9.20 18.30
C LEU A 404 -10.22 10.39 18.07
N ASP A 405 -9.92 11.53 18.69
CA ASP A 405 -10.64 12.78 18.49
C ASP A 405 -9.96 13.64 17.42
N PHE A 406 -10.63 13.81 16.27
CA PHE A 406 -10.15 14.61 15.15
C PHE A 406 -10.81 15.99 15.04
N THR A 407 -11.57 16.44 16.05
CA THR A 407 -12.34 17.69 16.01
C THR A 407 -11.45 18.91 15.71
N ALA A 408 -10.28 19.00 16.37
CA ALA A 408 -9.35 20.10 16.13
C ALA A 408 -8.77 20.07 14.71
N GLY A 409 -8.37 18.89 14.22
CA GLY A 409 -7.86 18.72 12.86
C GLY A 409 -8.91 19.02 11.79
N ALA A 410 -10.15 18.60 11.99
CA ALA A 410 -11.26 18.90 11.09
C ALA A 410 -11.56 20.41 11.02
N ARG A 411 -11.51 21.11 12.17
CA ARG A 411 -11.62 22.58 12.21
C ARG A 411 -10.46 23.24 11.45
N GLU A 412 -9.23 22.77 11.62
CA GLU A 412 -8.07 23.30 10.91
C GLU A 412 -8.16 23.09 9.39
N ILE A 413 -8.64 21.92 8.94
CA ILE A 413 -8.90 21.63 7.51
C ILE A 413 -9.97 22.59 6.94
N LYS A 414 -11.02 22.84 7.72
CA LYS A 414 -12.10 23.76 7.34
C LYS A 414 -11.61 25.21 7.25
N GLU A 415 -10.87 25.69 8.26
CA GLU A 415 -10.30 27.04 8.30
C GLU A 415 -9.25 27.25 7.18
N TYR A 416 -8.47 26.21 6.88
CA TYR A 416 -7.56 26.21 5.73
C TYR A 416 -8.31 26.31 4.38
N GLY A 417 -9.58 25.90 4.35
CA GLY A 417 -10.42 25.84 3.16
C GLY A 417 -9.93 24.79 2.16
N ALA A 418 -9.55 23.61 2.65
CA ALA A 418 -9.14 22.50 1.79
C ALA A 418 -10.25 22.18 0.77
N GLU A 419 -9.84 21.82 -0.45
CA GLU A 419 -10.70 21.32 -1.53
C GLU A 419 -10.52 19.80 -1.71
N ALA A 420 -9.42 19.28 -1.20
CA ALA A 420 -9.07 17.86 -1.17
C ALA A 420 -8.47 17.51 0.20
N VAL A 421 -8.85 16.36 0.73
CA VAL A 421 -8.24 15.77 1.93
C VAL A 421 -7.77 14.37 1.59
N LEU A 422 -6.45 14.15 1.62
CA LEU A 422 -5.86 12.82 1.60
C LEU A 422 -5.73 12.30 3.03
N ILE A 423 -6.22 11.09 3.26
CA ILE A 423 -6.18 10.41 4.55
C ILE A 423 -5.26 9.20 4.44
N ILE A 424 -4.12 9.26 5.13
CA ILE A 424 -3.10 8.21 5.18
C ILE A 424 -3.16 7.57 6.57
N GLY A 425 -3.85 6.44 6.67
CA GLY A 425 -4.10 5.74 7.92
C GLY A 425 -4.80 4.41 7.70
N PHE A 426 -5.11 3.69 8.78
CA PHE A 426 -5.82 2.40 8.70
C PHE A 426 -7.29 2.56 9.12
N ALA A 427 -7.91 1.57 9.77
CA ALA A 427 -9.31 1.63 10.21
C ALA A 427 -9.65 2.87 11.06
N GLU A 428 -8.73 3.27 11.95
CA GLU A 428 -8.89 4.41 12.85
C GLU A 428 -9.14 5.73 12.11
N SER A 429 -8.62 5.82 10.88
CA SER A 429 -8.70 7.03 10.06
C SER A 429 -10.13 7.38 9.63
N ALA A 430 -11.09 6.45 9.72
CA ALA A 430 -12.50 6.73 9.48
C ALA A 430 -13.05 7.84 10.39
N GLN A 431 -12.46 8.03 11.58
CA GLN A 431 -12.83 9.11 12.49
C GLN A 431 -12.48 10.50 11.93
N VAL A 432 -11.50 10.63 11.02
CA VAL A 432 -11.20 11.88 10.31
C VAL A 432 -12.40 12.30 9.47
N ILE A 433 -12.95 11.37 8.69
CA ILE A 433 -14.11 11.59 7.82
C ILE A 433 -15.32 12.00 8.65
N ARG A 434 -15.54 11.31 9.79
CA ARG A 434 -16.62 11.65 10.71
C ARG A 434 -16.46 13.07 11.26
N ALA A 435 -15.27 13.42 11.76
CA ALA A 435 -15.00 14.73 12.32
C ALA A 435 -15.14 15.87 11.29
N LEU A 436 -14.77 15.64 10.03
CA LEU A 436 -15.02 16.58 8.93
C LEU A 436 -16.50 16.86 8.76
N ALA A 437 -17.32 15.81 8.65
CA ALA A 437 -18.77 15.94 8.53
C ALA A 437 -19.39 16.63 9.76
N ASP A 438 -18.97 16.25 10.97
CA ASP A 438 -19.46 16.86 12.23
C ASP A 438 -19.05 18.34 12.35
N SER A 439 -17.94 18.74 11.72
CA SER A 439 -17.49 20.14 11.62
C SER A 439 -18.23 20.94 10.53
N GLY A 440 -19.21 20.34 9.85
CA GLY A 440 -19.98 20.95 8.77
C GLY A 440 -19.20 21.10 7.46
N VAL A 441 -18.13 20.31 7.27
CA VAL A 441 -17.48 20.18 5.96
C VAL A 441 -18.34 19.26 5.10
N GLN A 442 -18.72 19.72 3.92
CA GLN A 442 -19.49 18.90 2.98
C GLN A 442 -18.54 18.00 2.20
N ILE A 443 -18.80 16.70 2.20
CA ILE A 443 -18.04 15.76 1.38
C ILE A 443 -18.65 15.77 -0.02
N ARG A 444 -17.79 15.97 -1.02
CA ARG A 444 -18.17 16.02 -2.43
C ARG A 444 -17.99 14.62 -3.02
N HIS A 445 -19.11 14.03 -3.43
CA HIS A 445 -19.19 12.75 -4.13
C HIS A 445 -18.94 12.91 -5.64
#